data_AF-A0A1G4VS63-F1
#
_entry.id   AF-A0A1G4VS63-F1
#
_cell.length_a   1.000
_cell.length_b   1.000
_cell.length_c   1.000
_cell.angle_alpha   90.00
_cell.angle_beta   90.00
_cell.angle_gamma   90.00
#
_symmetry.space_group_name_H-M   'P 1'
#
loop_
_entity.id
_entity.type
_entity.pdbx_description
1 polymer ?
#
loop_
_entity_poly.entity_id
_entity_poly.type
_entity_poly.pdbx_seq_one_letter_code
_entity_poly.pdbx_strand_id
1 'polypeptide(L)' 'MEILFLISWVLSFGFAVFGIIYFIIGITYKNWRKILLSLSSLVISITCYYLPYYILIEIILKPFKK' A
#
# COMPACT_ATOMS: atom_id res chain seq x y z
N MET A 1 -6.79 8.85 -15.33
CA MET A 1 -6.08 9.17 -14.08
C MET A 1 -6.94 8.89 -12.85
N GLU A 2 -8.16 9.41 -12.78
CA GLU A 2 -9.07 9.22 -11.63
C GLU A 2 -9.37 7.76 -11.28
N ILE A 3 -9.66 6.92 -12.30
CA ILE A 3 -9.90 5.49 -12.10
C ILE A 3 -8.67 4.78 -11.50
N LEU A 4 -7.47 5.18 -11.91
CA LEU A 4 -6.22 4.58 -11.41
C LEU A 4 -5.97 4.98 -9.96
N PHE A 5 -6.26 6.24 -9.59
CA PHE A 5 -6.24 6.69 -8.20
C PHE A 5 -7.24 5.90 -7.34
N LEU A 6 -8.48 5.73 -7.81
CA LEU A 6 -9.51 5.01 -7.09
C LEU A 6 -9.13 3.55 -6.86
N ILE A 7 -8.66 2.85 -7.90
CA ILE A 7 -8.20 1.45 -7.81
C ILE A 7 -7.03 1.33 -6.82
N SER A 8 -6.04 2.22 -6.90
CA SER A 8 -4.88 2.20 -6.01
C SER A 8 -5.27 2.43 -4.54
N TRP A 9 -6.24 3.33 -4.29
CA TRP A 9 -6.78 3.58 -2.96
C TRP A 9 -7.54 2.38 -2.39
N VAL A 10 -8.41 1.75 -3.19
CA VAL A 10 -9.16 0.56 -2.76
C VAL A 10 -8.20 -0.60 -2.46
N LEU A 11 -7.19 -0.82 -3.29
CA LEU A 11 -6.16 -1.82 -3.05
C LEU A 11 -5.37 -1.53 -1.78
N SER A 12 -4.93 -0.28 -1.59
CA SER A 12 -4.24 0.15 -0.37
C SER A 12 -5.08 -0.16 0.87
N PHE A 13 -6.35 0.23 0.88
CA PHE A 13 -7.25 -0.04 1.99
C PHE A 13 -7.39 -1.54 2.27
N GLY A 14 -7.53 -2.36 1.22
CA GLY A 14 -7.60 -3.82 1.36
C GLY A 14 -6.35 -4.42 2.02
N PHE A 15 -5.16 -4.01 1.58
CA PHE A 15 -3.90 -4.47 2.16
C PHE A 15 -3.67 -3.97 3.59
N ALA A 16 -4.13 -2.77 3.93
CA ALA A 16 -4.10 -2.25 5.30
C ALA A 16 -4.95 -3.11 6.24
N VAL A 17 -6.21 -3.37 5.86
CA VAL A 17 -7.14 -4.18 6.66
C VAL A 17 -6.59 -5.60 6.83
N PHE A 18 -6.13 -6.22 5.75
CA PHE A 18 -5.53 -7.55 5.79
C PHE A 18 -4.29 -7.59 6.70
N GLY A 19 -3.41 -6.59 6.58
CA GLY A 19 -2.22 -6.44 7.41
C GLY A 19 -2.56 -6.37 8.89
N ILE A 20 -3.51 -5.53 9.29
CA ILE A 20 -3.92 -5.37 10.70
C ILE A 20 -4.49 -6.69 11.26
N ILE A 21 -5.35 -7.38 10.51
CA ILE A 21 -5.93 -8.67 10.93
C ILE A 21 -4.82 -9.70 11.16
N TYR A 22 -3.89 -9.84 10.21
CA TYR A 22 -2.79 -10.81 10.34
C TYR A 22 -1.80 -10.44 11.43
N PHE A 23 -1.61 -9.15 11.71
CA PHE A 23 -0.78 -8.68 12.80
C PHE A 23 -1.36 -9.07 14.15
N ILE A 24 -2.67 -8.83 14.36
CA ILE A 24 -3.39 -9.23 15.57
C ILE A 24 -3.26 -10.75 15.78
N ILE A 25 -3.60 -11.54 14.75
CA ILE A 25 -3.50 -13.00 14.82
C ILE A 25 -2.04 -13.43 15.08
N GLY A 26 -1.07 -12.79 14.43
CA GLY A 26 0.36 -13.06 14.61
C GLY A 26 0.80 -12.86 16.06
N ILE A 27 0.37 -11.77 16.69
CA ILE A 27 0.67 -11.48 18.11
C ILE A 27 -0.05 -12.47 19.02
N THR A 28 -1.37 -12.67 18.85
CA THR A 28 -2.18 -13.53 19.72
C THR A 28 -1.64 -14.96 19.78
N TYR A 29 -1.22 -15.51 18.65
CA TYR A 29 -0.71 -16.89 18.56
C TYR A 29 0.83 -16.97 18.56
N LYS A 30 1.55 -15.86 18.86
CA LYS A 30 3.01 -15.77 18.80
C LYS A 30 3.61 -16.35 17.51
N ASN A 31 2.92 -16.17 16.39
CA ASN A 31 3.30 -16.73 15.10
C ASN A 31 4.05 -15.69 14.27
N TRP A 32 5.38 -15.76 14.34
CA TRP A 32 6.29 -14.86 13.64
C TRP A 32 6.09 -14.80 12.12
N ARG A 33 5.68 -15.89 11.48
CA ARG A 33 5.41 -15.90 10.03
C ARG A 33 4.23 -14.99 9.68
N LYS A 34 3.18 -14.98 10.50
CA LYS A 34 2.02 -14.10 10.30
C LYS A 34 2.36 -12.63 10.56
N ILE A 35 3.25 -12.36 11.54
CA ILE A 35 3.76 -11.01 11.80
C ILE A 35 4.54 -10.48 10.59
N LEU A 36 5.44 -11.29 10.01
CA LEU A 36 6.17 -10.90 8.80
C LEU A 36 5.24 -10.66 7.60
N LEU A 37 4.25 -11.53 7.39
CA LEU A 37 3.22 -11.34 6.35
C LEU A 37 2.40 -10.07 6.55
N SER A 38 2.05 -9.73 7.81
CA SER A 38 1.34 -8.49 8.09
C SER A 38 2.18 -7.25 7.80
N LEU A 39 3.48 -7.28 8.14
CA LEU A 39 4.40 -6.19 7.87
C LEU A 39 4.57 -5.97 6.36
N SER A 40 4.75 -7.04 5.58
CA SER A 40 4.84 -6.91 4.12
C SER A 40 3.54 -6.38 3.51
N SER A 41 2.37 -6.82 4.00
CA SER A 41 1.07 -6.28 3.58
C SER A 41 0.93 -4.78 3.86
N LEU A 42 1.38 -4.31 5.03
CA LEU A 42 1.35 -2.89 5.38
C LEU A 42 2.29 -2.06 4.50
N VAL A 43 3.48 -2.58 4.17
CA VAL A 43 4.40 -1.91 3.24
C VAL A 43 3.78 -1.78 1.84
N ILE A 44 3.14 -2.84 1.35
CA ILE A 44 2.43 -2.83 0.05
C ILE A 44 1.29 -1.81 0.09
N SER A 45 0.51 -1.77 1.17
CA SER A 45 -0.56 -0.78 1.37
C SER A 45 -0.06 0.65 1.22
N ILE A 46 1.04 1.00 1.89
CA ILE A 46 1.65 2.33 1.83
C ILE A 46 2.11 2.62 0.39
N THR A 47 2.76 1.65 -0.25
CA THR A 47 3.22 1.79 -1.63
C THR A 47 2.05 2.06 -2.58
N CYS A 48 0.98 1.29 -2.50
CA CYS A 48 -0.22 1.46 -3.32
C CYS A 48 -0.92 2.81 -3.10
N TYR A 49 -0.87 3.35 -1.88
CA TYR A 49 -1.43 4.66 -1.55
C TYR A 49 -0.66 5.78 -2.26
N TYR A 50 0.68 5.75 -2.19
CA TYR A 50 1.52 6.83 -2.71
C TYR A 50 1.88 6.70 -4.20
N LEU A 51 1.80 5.50 -4.76
CA LEU A 51 2.10 5.22 -6.18
C LEU A 51 1.42 6.20 -7.17
N PRO A 52 0.10 6.44 -7.11
CA PRO A 52 -0.55 7.32 -8.08
C PRO A 52 -0.11 8.79 -7.92
N TYR A 53 0.30 9.22 -6.73
CA TYR A 53 0.87 10.55 -6.51
C TYR A 53 2.24 10.69 -7.15
N TYR A 54 3.11 9.67 -7.04
CA TYR A 54 4.41 9.68 -7.71
C TYR A 54 4.26 9.72 -9.25
N ILE A 55 3.33 8.94 -9.79
CA ILE A 55 3.03 8.95 -11.23
C ILE A 55 2.53 10.33 -11.67
N LEU A 56 1.66 10.96 -10.89
CA LEU A 56 1.16 12.32 -11.16
C LEU A 56 2.30 13.34 -11.17
N ILE A 57 3.17 13.31 -10.15
CA ILE A 57 4.34 14.20 -10.04
C ILE A 57 5.27 14.01 -11.23
N GLU A 58 5.53 12.76 -11.63
CA GLU A 58 6.38 12.46 -12.77
C GLU A 58 5.78 13.01 -14.07
N ILE A 59 4.48 12.81 -14.33
CA ILE A 59 3.79 13.33 -15.51
C ILE A 59 3.82 14.87 -15.55
N ILE A 60 3.63 15.53 -14.42
CA ILE A 60 3.62 17.00 -14.31
C ILE A 60 5.03 17.60 -14.46
N LEU A 61 6.07 16.95 -13.91
CA LEU A 61 7.45 17.47 -13.96
C LEU A 61 8.20 17.10 -15.25
N LYS A 62 7.79 16.05 -15.96
CA LYS A 62 8.41 15.63 -17.23
C LYS A 62 8.45 16.73 -18.30
N PRO A 63 7.42 17.60 -18.50
CA PRO A 63 7.53 18.70 -19.47
C PRO A 63 8.48 19.83 -19.06
N PHE A 64 8.85 19.96 -17.77
CA PHE A 64 9.76 21.01 -17.28
C PHE A 64 11.24 20.58 -17.25
N LYS A 65 11.55 19.31 -17.54
CA LYS A 65 12.89 18.83 -17.86
C LYS A 65 13.13 18.94 -19.37
N LYS A 66 13.36 20.13 -19.89
CA LYS A 66 13.99 20.36 -21.19
C LYS A 66 15.04 21.45 -21.08
#